data_AF-A0A925NPF5-F1
#
_entry.id   AF-A0A925NPF5-F1
#
_cell.length_a   1.000
_cell.length_b   1.000
_cell.length_c   1.000
_cell.angle_alpha   90.00
_cell.angle_beta   90.00
_cell.angle_gamma   90.00
#
_symmetry.space_group_name_H-M   'P 1'
#
loop_
_entity.id
_entity.type
_entity.pdbx_description
1 polymer ?
#
loop_
_entity_poly.entity_id
_entity_poly.type
_entity_poly.pdbx_seq_one_letter_code
_entity_poly.pdbx_strand_id
1 'polypeptide(L)'
;MKPPEHRIRMIEGSLTCFVQGWLSLIPIMGLAFAILGIRSYARVRMESAGEWNAAQPYLTTGMILAGVGGLFSALEFGLLMLSLWNLSDW
;
A
#
# COMPACT_ATOMS: atom_id res chain seq x y z
N MET A 1 -1.36 -25.87 15.92
CA MET A 1 -0.41 -24.74 15.92
C MET A 1 0.13 -24.64 14.51
N LYS A 2 -0.04 -23.52 13.79
CA LYS A 2 0.55 -23.39 12.46
C LYS A 2 2.09 -23.46 12.57
N PRO A 3 2.76 -23.98 11.54
CA PRO A 3 4.20 -24.16 11.59
C PRO A 3 4.92 -22.79 11.60
N PRO A 4 6.16 -22.72 12.13
CA PRO A 4 6.86 -21.45 12.35
C PRO A 4 7.06 -20.64 11.06
N GLU A 5 7.14 -21.28 9.89
CA GLU A 5 7.20 -20.59 8.60
C GLU A 5 5.98 -19.70 8.33
N HIS A 6 4.79 -20.03 8.87
CA HIS A 6 3.59 -19.22 8.69
C HIS A 6 3.74 -17.86 9.37
N ARG A 7 4.35 -17.84 10.55
CA ARG A 7 4.59 -16.61 11.31
C ARG A 7 5.62 -15.71 10.64
N ILE A 8 6.69 -16.31 10.10
CA ILE A 8 7.72 -15.58 9.35
C ILE A 8 7.11 -14.92 8.12
N ARG A 9 6.35 -15.67 7.31
CA ARG A 9 5.67 -15.12 6.12
C ARG A 9 4.68 -13.99 6.46
N MET A 10 3.95 -14.13 7.58
CA MET A 10 3.04 -13.09 8.05
C MET A 10 3.79 -11.80 8.43
N ILE A 11 4.96 -11.91 9.08
CA ILE A 11 5.82 -10.77 9.41
C ILE A 11 6.41 -10.15 8.13
N GLU A 12 6.94 -10.96 7.22
CA GLU A 12 7.49 -10.51 5.94
C GLU A 12 6.43 -9.78 5.10
N GLY A 13 5.21 -10.33 5.02
CA GLY A 13 4.10 -9.68 4.33
C GLY A 13 3.70 -8.35 4.99
N SER A 14 3.74 -8.27 6.33
CA SER A 14 3.46 -7.03 7.06
C SER A 14 4.49 -5.95 6.77
N LEU A 15 5.77 -6.31 6.76
CA LEU A 15 6.87 -5.39 6.41
C LEU A 15 6.83 -5.00 4.92
N THR A 16 6.48 -5.93 4.05
CA THR A 16 6.31 -5.66 2.61
C THR A 16 5.20 -4.63 2.39
N CYS A 17 4.05 -4.80 3.06
CA CYS A 17 2.96 -3.82 3.04
C CYS A 17 3.43 -2.45 3.55
N PHE A 18 4.21 -2.42 4.63
CA PHE A 18 4.78 -1.19 5.17
C PHE A 18 5.69 -0.46 4.16
N VAL A 19 6.64 -1.17 3.55
CA VAL A 19 7.55 -0.60 2.54
C VAL A 19 6.76 -0.12 1.32
N GLN A 20 5.81 -0.91 0.82
CA GLN A 20 4.95 -0.51 -0.28
C GLN A 20 4.10 0.73 0.05
N GLY A 21 3.62 0.84 1.29
CA GLY A 21 2.96 2.04 1.80
C GLY A 21 3.85 3.27 1.69
N TRP A 22 5.11 3.19 2.11
CA TRP A 22 6.06 4.29 1.93
C TRP A 22 6.32 4.63 0.45
N LEU A 23 6.50 3.61 -0.39
CA LEU A 23 6.72 3.80 -1.82
C LEU A 23 5.49 4.41 -2.53
N SER A 24 4.30 4.26 -1.96
CA SER A 24 3.09 4.90 -2.47
C SER A 24 3.08 6.42 -2.36
N LEU A 25 3.98 7.01 -1.57
CA LEU A 25 4.14 8.46 -1.47
C LEU A 25 4.96 9.06 -2.61
N ILE A 26 5.54 8.23 -3.49
CA ILE A 26 6.28 8.70 -4.66
C ILE A 26 5.29 9.30 -5.67
N PRO A 27 5.46 10.55 -6.12
CA PRO A 27 4.57 11.17 -7.09
C PRO A 27 4.42 10.33 -8.37
N ILE A 28 3.20 10.27 -8.92
CA ILE A 28 2.82 9.53 -10.15
C ILE A 28 2.93 8.00 -10.03
N MET A 29 4.08 7.48 -9.61
CA MET A 29 4.36 6.04 -9.41
C MET A 29 3.64 5.47 -8.18
N GLY A 30 3.25 6.33 -7.25
CA GLY A 30 2.70 5.95 -5.96
C GLY A 30 1.36 5.23 -6.05
N LEU A 31 0.59 5.44 -7.12
CA LEU A 31 -0.66 4.74 -7.38
C LEU A 31 -0.44 3.22 -7.52
N ALA A 32 0.60 2.80 -8.24
CA ALA A 32 0.91 1.39 -8.42
C ALA A 32 1.32 0.73 -7.10
N PHE A 33 2.15 1.41 -6.30
CA PHE A 33 2.56 0.93 -4.98
C PHE A 33 1.42 0.93 -3.96
N ALA A 34 0.49 1.88 -4.04
CA ALA A 34 -0.73 1.88 -3.22
C ALA A 34 -1.55 0.60 -3.47
N ILE A 35 -1.78 0.24 -4.74
CA ILE A 35 -2.50 -0.99 -5.10
C ILE A 35 -1.78 -2.22 -4.56
N LEU A 36 -0.46 -2.30 -4.71
CA LEU A 36 0.34 -3.41 -4.18
C LEU A 36 0.27 -3.48 -2.65
N GLY A 37 0.39 -2.35 -1.96
CA GLY A 37 0.28 -2.24 -0.50
C GLY A 37 -1.07 -2.72 0.03
N ILE A 38 -2.17 -2.33 -0.62
CA ILE A 38 -3.52 -2.78 -0.29
C ILE A 38 -3.69 -4.29 -0.52
N ARG A 39 -3.15 -4.82 -1.62
CA ARG A 39 -3.18 -6.27 -1.89
C ARG A 39 -2.37 -7.06 -0.87
N SER A 40 -1.20 -6.57 -0.48
CA SER A 40 -0.38 -7.16 0.58
C SER A 40 -1.11 -7.13 1.92
N TYR A 41 -1.79 -6.02 2.24
CA TYR A 41 -2.63 -5.93 3.43
C TYR A 41 -3.73 -6.99 3.44
N ALA A 42 -4.49 -7.10 2.35
CA ALA A 42 -5.58 -8.07 2.23
C ALA A 42 -5.06 -9.51 2.35
N ARG A 43 -3.94 -9.84 1.70
CA ARG A 43 -3.30 -11.17 1.80
C ARG A 43 -2.95 -11.52 3.23
N VAL A 44 -2.19 -10.66 3.91
CA VAL A 44 -1.77 -10.89 5.29
C VAL A 44 -2.97 -10.99 6.22
N ARG A 45 -4.00 -10.15 6.04
CA ARG A 45 -5.23 -10.16 6.84
C ARG A 45 -6.00 -11.48 6.72
N MET A 46 -6.05 -12.06 5.52
CA MET A 46 -6.67 -13.37 5.29
C MET A 46 -5.84 -14.50 5.91
N GLU A 47 -4.51 -14.45 5.79
CA GLU A 47 -3.59 -15.46 6.34
C GLU A 47 -3.49 -15.41 7.87
N SER A 48 -3.73 -14.24 8.47
CA SER A 48 -3.69 -13.97 9.90
C SER A 48 -5.03 -14.18 10.60
N ALA A 49 -6.11 -14.55 9.90
CA ALA A 49 -7.42 -14.76 10.51
C ALA A 49 -7.34 -15.87 11.59
N GLY A 50 -7.29 -15.45 12.85
CA GLY A 50 -7.18 -16.33 14.03
C GLY A 50 -5.78 -16.47 14.65
N GLU A 51 -4.75 -15.81 14.12
CA GLU A 51 -3.40 -15.83 14.74
C GLU A 51 -2.91 -14.42 15.10
N TRP A 52 -2.18 -14.32 16.22
CA TRP A 52 -1.57 -13.07 16.66
C TRP A 52 -0.39 -12.68 15.78
N ASN A 53 -0.49 -11.51 15.14
CA ASN A 53 0.57 -10.92 14.33
C ASN A 53 1.37 -9.89 15.14
N ALA A 54 2.63 -10.20 15.47
CA ALA A 54 3.52 -9.26 16.16
C ALA A 54 3.84 -8.01 15.32
N ALA A 55 3.79 -8.11 13.99
CA ALA A 55 4.04 -7.02 13.06
C ALA A 55 2.76 -6.27 12.65
N GLN A 56 1.64 -6.45 13.38
CA GLN A 56 0.37 -5.80 13.09
C GLN A 56 0.47 -4.26 12.97
N PRO A 57 1.24 -3.54 13.81
CA PRO A 57 1.39 -2.09 13.65
C PRO A 57 1.95 -1.70 12.28
N TYR A 58 2.98 -2.40 11.81
CA TYR A 58 3.57 -2.17 10.48
C TYR A 58 2.57 -2.43 9.36
N LEU A 59 1.78 -3.49 9.47
CA LEU A 59 0.72 -3.82 8.51
C LEU A 59 -0.33 -2.70 8.44
N THR A 60 -0.79 -2.19 9.59
CA THR A 60 -1.78 -1.11 9.64
C THR A 60 -1.22 0.22 9.15
N THR A 61 0.01 0.57 9.54
CA THR A 61 0.67 1.79 9.07
C THR A 61 0.93 1.73 7.57
N GLY A 62 1.36 0.57 7.05
CA GLY A 62 1.52 0.35 5.61
C GLY A 62 0.24 0.56 4.82
N MET A 63 -0.89 0.06 5.32
CA MET A 63 -2.20 0.28 4.71
C MET A 63 -2.63 1.76 4.74
N ILE A 64 -2.40 2.46 5.86
CA ILE A 64 -2.70 3.89 5.97
C ILE A 64 -1.86 4.68 4.98
N LEU A 65 -0.55 4.41 4.93
CA LEU A 65 0.37 5.06 4.00
C LEU A 65 -0.02 4.77 2.55
N ALA A 66 -0.34 3.51 2.21
CA ALA A 66 -0.83 3.12 0.88
C ALA A 66 -2.09 3.90 0.48
N GLY A 67 -3.05 4.07 1.41
CA GLY A 67 -4.25 4.86 1.17
C GLY A 67 -3.95 6.34 0.94
N VAL A 68 -3.13 6.94 1.79
CA VAL A 68 -2.75 8.36 1.69
C VAL A 68 -1.94 8.63 0.41
N GLY A 69 -0.92 7.84 0.13
CA GLY A 69 -0.08 7.97 -1.05
C GLY A 69 -0.84 7.69 -2.35
N GLY A 70 -1.76 6.73 -2.33
CA GLY A 70 -2.67 6.47 -3.45
C GLY A 70 -3.58 7.66 -3.75
N LEU A 71 -4.20 8.25 -2.72
CA LEU A 71 -5.03 9.45 -2.88
C LEU A 71 -4.21 10.63 -3.41
N PHE A 72 -3.03 10.86 -2.82
CA PHE A 72 -2.13 11.92 -3.24
C PHE A 72 -1.70 11.75 -4.71
N SER A 73 -1.25 10.56 -5.09
CA SER A 73 -0.86 10.25 -6.48
C SER A 73 -2.03 10.41 -7.47
N ALA A 74 -3.24 10.04 -7.06
CA ALA A 74 -4.43 10.20 -7.90
C ALA A 74 -4.78 11.68 -8.13
N LEU A 75 -4.66 12.51 -7.09
CA LEU A 75 -4.87 13.95 -7.19
C LEU A 75 -3.83 14.61 -8.11
N GLU A 76 -2.55 14.28 -7.94
CA GLU A 76 -1.47 14.77 -8.81
C GLU A 76 -1.71 14.39 -10.27
N PHE A 77 -2.05 13.12 -10.53
CA PHE A 77 -2.34 12.65 -11.88
C PHE A 77 -3.55 13.37 -12.50
N GLY A 78 -4.62 13.57 -11.73
CA GLY A 78 -5.79 14.31 -12.18
C GLY A 78 -5.48 15.77 -12.53
N LEU A 79 -4.69 16.46 -11.69
CA LEU A 79 -4.24 17.84 -11.95
C LEU A 79 -3.33 17.92 -13.17
N LEU A 80 -2.44 16.95 -13.37
CA LEU A 80 -1.61 16.87 -14.57
C LEU A 80 -2.47 16.73 -15.82
N MET A 81 -3.45 15.82 -15.83
CA MET A 81 -4.35 15.65 -16.97
C MET A 81 -5.17 16.91 -17.26
N LEU A 82 -5.69 17.56 -16.22
CA LEU A 82 -6.49 18.78 -16.37
C LEU A 82 -5.64 19.96 -16.90
N SER A 83 -4.39 20.07 -16.47
CA SER A 83 -3.48 21.12 -16.97
C SER A 83 -3.08 20.88 -18.44
N LEU A 84 -2.82 19.62 -18.83
CA LEU A 84 -2.55 19.26 -20.22
C LEU A 84 -3.76 19.51 -21.13
N TRP A 85 -4.97 19.20 -20.66
CA TRP A 85 -6.20 19.51 -21.37
C TRP A 85 -6.33 21.01 -21.63
N ASN A 86 -6.20 21.83 -20.57
CA ASN A 86 -6.30 23.28 -20.70
C ASN A 86 -5.22 23.87 -21.63
N LEU A 87 -4.01 23.29 -21.65
CA LEU A 87 -2.95 23.71 -22.57
C LEU A 87 -3.28 23.37 -24.03
N SER A 88 -4.03 22.29 -24.28
CA SER A 88 -4.42 21.89 -25.65
C SER A 88 -5.52 22.76 -26.27
N ASP A 89 -6.23 23.54 -25.45
CA ASP A 89 -7.29 24.45 -25.88
C ASP A 89 -6.77 25.84 -26.35
N TRP A 90 -5.44 26.10 -26.27
CA TRP A 90 -4.76 27.31 -26.77
C TRP A 90 -4.02 27.06 -28.09
#